data_AF-A0A352XYA9-F1
#
_entry.id   AF-A0A352XYA9-F1
#
_cell.length_a   1.000
_cell.length_b   1.000
_cell.length_c   1.000
_cell.angle_alpha   90.00
_cell.angle_beta   90.00
_cell.angle_gamma   90.00
#
_symmetry.space_group_name_H-M   'P 1'
#
loop_
_entity.id
_entity.type
_entity.pdbx_description
1 polymer ?
#
loop_
_entity_poly.entity_id
_entity_poly.type
_entity_poly.pdbx_seq_one_letter_code
_entity_poly.pdbx_strand_id
1 'polypeptide(L)'
;RTFAYPVGQLKHIGDRVLHAVQQVGYDWSLTTRYGCNTPRSAPYLLRRIEVDVNQHWLVMAAETACLWGIFARLRWIPLLRKHLRGKD
;
A
#
# COMPACT_ATOMS: atom_id res chain seq x y z
N ARG A 1 -16.45 -9.56 -3.85
CA ARG A 1 -16.96 -8.55 -2.89
C ARG A 1 -15.87 -8.24 -1.88
N THR A 2 -15.77 -6.98 -1.44
CA THR A 2 -14.64 -6.50 -0.62
C THR A 2 -15.13 -5.72 0.59
N PHE A 3 -14.45 -5.87 1.73
CA PHE A 3 -14.74 -5.13 2.97
C PHE A 3 -13.56 -4.24 3.38
N ALA A 4 -13.82 -3.05 3.92
CA ALA A 4 -12.78 -2.16 4.43
C ALA A 4 -12.99 -1.92 5.93
N TYR A 5 -11.99 -2.26 6.76
CA TYR A 5 -12.08 -2.07 8.21
C TYR A 5 -12.04 -0.56 8.55
N PRO A 6 -13.02 -0.05 9.32
CA PRO A 6 -12.92 1.29 9.89
C PRO A 6 -11.70 1.38 10.82
N VAL A 7 -10.87 2.41 10.66
CA VAL A 7 -9.65 2.61 11.48
C VAL A 7 -8.76 1.35 11.51
N GLY A 8 -8.69 0.62 10.37
CA GLY A 8 -8.19 -0.76 10.21
C GLY A 8 -6.75 -1.06 10.62
N GLN A 9 -6.36 -0.73 11.84
CA GLN A 9 -5.13 -1.15 12.49
C GLN A 9 -5.38 -2.49 13.19
N LEU A 10 -4.37 -3.37 13.24
CA LEU A 10 -4.53 -4.71 13.84
C LEU A 10 -5.01 -4.65 15.29
N LYS A 11 -4.58 -3.65 16.06
CA LYS A 11 -5.00 -3.44 17.46
C LYS A 11 -6.51 -3.20 17.62
N HIS A 12 -7.21 -2.80 16.55
CA HIS A 12 -8.66 -2.59 16.53
C HIS A 12 -9.41 -3.73 15.83
N ILE A 13 -8.70 -4.66 15.17
CA ILE A 13 -9.29 -5.79 14.45
C ILE A 13 -9.08 -7.04 15.31
N GLY A 14 -10.05 -7.33 16.17
CA GLY A 14 -10.07 -8.57 16.94
C GLY A 14 -10.55 -9.76 16.10
N ASP A 15 -10.28 -10.97 16.58
CA ASP A 15 -10.62 -12.23 15.91
C ASP A 15 -12.11 -12.34 15.58
N ARG A 16 -12.98 -11.83 16.45
CA ARG A 16 -14.45 -11.80 16.22
C ARG A 16 -14.83 -11.03 14.96
N VAL A 17 -14.20 -9.88 14.73
CA VAL A 17 -14.49 -9.05 13.54
C VAL A 17 -13.94 -9.74 12.29
N LEU A 18 -12.75 -10.35 12.40
CA LEU A 18 -12.16 -11.12 11.29
C LEU A 18 -13.05 -12.30 10.89
N HIS A 19 -13.53 -13.08 11.87
CA HIS A 19 -14.46 -14.17 11.65
C HIS A 19 -15.79 -13.72 11.04
N ALA A 20 -16.35 -12.60 11.52
CA ALA A 20 -17.58 -12.06 10.96
C ALA A 20 -17.43 -11.70 9.47
N VAL A 21 -16.32 -11.08 9.09
CA VAL A 21 -16.02 -10.75 7.68
C VAL A 21 -15.91 -12.02 6.82
N GLN A 22 -15.29 -13.08 7.35
CA GLN A 22 -15.20 -14.37 6.66
C GLN A 22 -16.57 -15.03 6.51
N GLN A 23 -17.39 -15.04 7.56
CA GLN A 23 -18.72 -15.66 7.57
C GLN A 23 -19.70 -14.98 6.61
N VAL A 24 -19.60 -13.65 6.44
CA VAL A 24 -20.42 -12.90 5.48
C VAL A 24 -20.05 -13.23 4.02
N GLY A 25 -18.91 -13.87 3.79
CA GLY A 25 -18.48 -14.32 2.46
C GLY A 25 -17.90 -13.19 1.61
N TYR A 26 -17.13 -12.28 2.22
CA TYR A 26 -16.25 -11.38 1.46
C TYR A 26 -15.06 -12.16 0.90
N ASP A 27 -14.57 -11.76 -0.27
CA ASP A 27 -13.39 -12.40 -0.89
C ASP A 27 -12.08 -11.78 -0.35
N TRP A 28 -12.14 -10.48 -0.01
CA TRP A 28 -11.01 -9.70 0.48
C TRP A 28 -11.44 -8.68 1.52
N SER A 29 -10.51 -8.34 2.42
CA SER A 29 -10.67 -7.16 3.29
C SER A 29 -9.41 -6.33 3.47
N LEU A 30 -9.60 -5.00 3.49
CA LEU A 30 -8.54 -4.01 3.54
C LEU A 30 -8.41 -3.37 4.93
N THR A 31 -7.17 -3.33 5.40
CA THR A 31 -6.71 -2.64 6.61
C THR A 31 -6.17 -1.25 6.26
N THR A 32 -5.89 -0.40 7.24
CA THR A 32 -5.17 0.88 7.03
C THR A 32 -3.67 0.72 7.22
N ARG A 33 -3.16 -0.51 7.29
CA ARG A 33 -1.71 -0.76 7.39
C ARG A 33 -1.05 -0.40 6.08
N TYR A 34 -0.01 0.41 6.13
CA TYR A 34 0.78 0.74 4.95
C TYR A 34 1.50 -0.49 4.41
N GLY A 35 1.49 -0.66 3.09
CA GLY A 35 2.40 -1.53 2.37
C GLY A 35 1.77 -2.29 1.21
N CYS A 36 2.61 -3.15 0.64
CA CYS A 36 2.31 -3.89 -0.57
C CYS A 36 1.75 -5.28 -0.27
N ASN A 37 0.81 -5.71 -1.09
CA ASN A 37 0.27 -7.06 -1.05
C ASN A 37 0.98 -7.93 -2.08
N THR A 38 1.11 -9.21 -1.76
CA THR A 38 1.69 -10.26 -2.61
C THR A 38 0.72 -11.44 -2.64
N PRO A 39 0.91 -12.44 -3.52
CA PRO A 39 0.08 -13.65 -3.51
C PRO A 39 0.06 -14.41 -2.18
N ARG A 40 1.03 -14.16 -1.28
CA ARG A 40 1.09 -14.75 0.07
C ARG A 40 0.44 -13.90 1.16
N SER A 41 -0.11 -12.73 0.80
CA SER A 41 -0.74 -11.85 1.78
C SER A 41 -2.07 -12.43 2.26
N ALA A 42 -2.37 -12.24 3.54
CA ALA A 42 -3.62 -12.68 4.11
C ALA A 42 -4.78 -11.92 3.43
N PRO A 43 -5.70 -12.61 2.73
CA PRO A 43 -6.73 -11.95 1.91
C PRO A 43 -7.69 -11.10 2.73
N TYR A 44 -7.83 -11.42 4.02
CA TYR A 44 -8.69 -10.67 4.94
C TYR A 44 -7.95 -9.57 5.73
N LEU A 45 -6.66 -9.38 5.51
CA LEU A 45 -5.85 -8.37 6.21
C LEU A 45 -4.93 -7.64 5.22
N LEU A 46 -5.45 -7.31 4.04
CA LEU A 46 -4.69 -6.64 3.00
C LEU A 46 -4.24 -5.25 3.46
N ARG A 47 -3.02 -4.89 3.07
CA ARG A 47 -2.43 -3.57 3.30
C ARG A 47 -2.94 -2.57 2.27
N ARG A 48 -2.79 -1.29 2.57
CA ARG A 48 -3.12 -0.16 1.68
C ARG A 48 -1.90 0.69 1.43
N ILE A 49 -1.94 1.43 0.33
CA ILE A 49 -1.02 2.52 0.05
C ILE A 49 -1.87 3.77 0.06
N GLU A 50 -1.49 4.71 0.92
CA GLU A 50 -2.07 6.04 0.95
C GLU A 50 -1.21 6.91 0.04
N VAL A 51 -1.85 7.58 -0.91
CA VAL A 51 -1.20 8.47 -1.86
C VAL A 51 -1.70 9.89 -1.66
N ASP A 52 -0.79 10.85 -1.77
CA ASP A 52 -1.14 12.27 -1.78
C ASP A 52 -1.49 12.69 -3.22
N VAL A 53 -2.73 13.10 -3.42
CA VAL A 53 -3.27 13.50 -4.73
C VAL A 53 -2.62 14.75 -5.31
N ASN A 54 -1.88 15.51 -4.50
CA ASN A 54 -1.12 16.68 -4.96
C ASN A 54 0.23 16.30 -5.58
N GLN A 55 0.67 15.04 -5.47
CA GLN A 55 1.93 14.59 -6.06
C GLN A 55 1.83 14.43 -7.58
N HIS A 56 2.98 14.51 -8.26
CA HIS A 56 3.05 14.23 -9.69
C HIS A 56 2.55 12.80 -9.97
N TRP A 57 1.71 12.64 -11.00
CA TRP A 57 1.01 11.38 -11.29
C TRP A 57 1.95 10.16 -11.41
N LEU A 58 3.16 10.36 -11.92
CA LEU A 58 4.17 9.30 -12.03
C LEU A 58 4.63 8.78 -10.66
N VAL A 59 4.72 9.65 -9.65
CA VAL A 59 5.05 9.27 -8.28
C VAL A 59 3.90 8.45 -7.69
N MET A 60 2.66 8.92 -7.84
CA MET A 60 1.47 8.16 -7.41
C MET A 60 1.37 6.79 -8.08
N ALA A 61 1.65 6.71 -9.39
CA ALA A 61 1.67 5.43 -10.11
C ALA A 61 2.75 4.49 -9.56
N ALA A 62 3.95 5.01 -9.29
CA ALA A 62 5.03 4.22 -8.69
C ALA A 62 4.71 3.76 -7.26
N GLU A 63 4.08 4.60 -6.45
CA GLU A 63 3.64 4.25 -5.09
C GLU A 63 2.55 3.18 -5.14
N THR A 64 1.47 3.40 -5.89
CA THR A 64 0.35 2.44 -6.02
C THR A 64 0.77 1.10 -6.64
N ALA A 65 1.74 1.10 -7.54
CA ALA A 65 2.33 -0.10 -8.12
C ALA A 65 3.37 -0.78 -7.22
N CYS A 66 3.60 -0.29 -5.99
CA CYS A 66 4.61 -0.82 -5.08
C CYS A 66 6.07 -0.70 -5.55
N LEU A 67 6.34 0.17 -6.52
CA LEU A 67 7.65 0.39 -7.11
C LEU A 67 8.44 1.52 -6.45
N TRP A 68 7.79 2.37 -5.64
CA TRP A 68 8.44 3.53 -5.05
C TRP A 68 9.68 3.19 -4.22
N GLY A 69 9.70 2.08 -3.48
CA GLY A 69 10.89 1.63 -2.75
C GLY A 69 12.10 1.37 -3.67
N ILE A 70 11.86 0.93 -4.90
CA ILE A 70 12.90 0.72 -5.92
C ILE A 70 13.41 2.08 -6.43
N PHE A 71 12.51 2.99 -6.81
CA PHE A 71 12.87 4.34 -7.26
C PHE A 71 13.57 5.18 -6.20
N ALA A 72 13.08 5.11 -4.95
CA ALA A 72 13.70 5.78 -3.82
C ALA A 72 15.14 5.31 -3.64
N ARG A 73 15.41 4.00 -3.76
CA ARG A 73 16.76 3.43 -3.67
C ARG A 73 17.65 3.83 -4.86
N LEU A 74 17.10 3.86 -6.09
CA LEU A 74 17.80 4.32 -7.29
C LEU A 74 18.25 5.79 -7.18
N ARG A 75 17.44 6.66 -6.56
CA ARG A 75 17.77 8.09 -6.32
C ARG A 75 19.05 8.29 -5.51
N TRP A 76 19.37 7.35 -4.61
CA TRP A 76 20.59 7.42 -3.78
C TRP A 76 21.84 6.91 -4.49
N ILE A 77 21.72 6.37 -5.71
CA ILE A 77 22.87 5.95 -6.51
C ILE A 77 23.54 7.21 -7.12
N PRO A 78 24.82 7.49 -6.81
CA PRO A 78 25.48 8.74 -7.19
C PRO A 78 25.56 8.97 -8.72
N LEU A 79 25.54 7.91 -9.52
CA LEU A 79 25.51 7.99 -10.99
C LEU A 79 24.20 8.59 -11.53
N LEU A 80 23.04 8.23 -10.95
CA LEU A 80 21.73 8.70 -11.38
C LEU A 80 21.39 10.10 -10.84
N ARG A 81 21.99 10.49 -9.71
CA ARG A 81 21.83 11.83 -9.10
C ARG A 81 22.29 12.96 -10.02
N LYS A 82 23.28 12.72 -10.90
CA LYS A 82 23.75 13.71 -11.88
C LYS A 82 22.76 13.96 -13.03
N HIS A 83 21.89 13.01 -13.35
CA HIS A 83 20.94 13.12 -14.47
C HIS A 83 19.53 13.57 -14.02
N LEU A 84 19.18 13.33 -12.76
CA LEU A 84 17.90 13.77 -12.18
C LEU A 84 17.93 15.20 -11.62
N ARG A 85 19.11 15.82 -11.57
CA ARG A 85 19.30 17.24 -11.20
C ARG A 85 19.58 18.03 -12.47
N GLY A 86 18.62 18.01 -13.40
CA GLY A 86 18.61 18.91 -14.55
C GLY A 86 18.45 20.35 -14.08
N LYS A 87 19.24 21.25 -14.67
CA LYS A 87 19.28 22.70 -14.45
C LYS A 87 17.89 23.33 -14.30
N ASP A 88 17.70 24.07 -13.21
CA ASP A 88 16.88 25.29 -13.23
C ASP A 88 17.52 26.33 -14.19
#